data_AF-A0A7V1IEB3-F1
#
_entry.id   AF-A0A7V1IEB3-F1
#
_cell.length_a   1.000
_cell.length_b   1.000
_cell.length_c   1.000
_cell.angle_alpha   90.00
_cell.angle_beta   90.00
_cell.angle_gamma   90.00
#
_symmetry.space_group_name_H-M   'P 1'
#
loop_
_entity.id
_entity.type
_entity.pdbx_description
1 polymer ?
#
loop_
_entity_poly.entity_id
_entity_poly.type
_entity_poly.pdbx_seq_one_letter_code
_entity_poly.pdbx_strand_id
1 'polypeptide(L)'
;MTWELKRVPLGPVVRVAFLVFFLLALVLFLLYSTVLMGIVRSVGDALDIPLISGAGGIALVFAGLLVAFLSAFFYTLIAVLVTLFYNAIASFSGGLRLELEEETVIPPSGLAAGAGASAPIVPPPPPPPAGNDGEPGES
;
A
#
# COMPACT_ATOMS: atom_id res chain seq x y z
N MET A 1 -24.45 -5.96 12.14
CA MET A 1 -23.41 -5.83 11.09
C MET A 1 -22.66 -4.54 11.36
N THR A 2 -21.50 -4.63 12.00
CA THR A 2 -20.64 -3.48 12.31
C THR A 2 -19.74 -3.21 11.12
N TRP A 3 -19.80 -2.00 10.57
CA TRP A 3 -18.92 -1.56 9.50
C TRP A 3 -17.70 -0.89 10.11
N GLU A 4 -16.55 -1.55 10.06
CA GLU A 4 -15.27 -0.97 10.48
C GLU A 4 -14.56 -0.33 9.29
N LEU A 5 -14.08 0.91 9.47
CA LEU A 5 -13.25 1.58 8.46
C LEU A 5 -11.87 0.92 8.40
N LYS A 6 -11.66 0.06 7.41
CA LYS A 6 -10.38 -0.60 7.16
C LYS A 6 -9.35 0.39 6.59
N ARG A 7 -8.18 0.46 7.22
CA ARG A 7 -7.03 1.25 6.73
C ARG A 7 -6.53 0.72 5.40
N VAL A 8 -6.17 1.63 4.49
CA VAL A 8 -5.65 1.27 3.16
C VAL A 8 -4.11 1.24 3.21
N PRO A 9 -3.45 0.12 2.84
CA PRO A 9 -2.00 0.05 2.81
C PRO A 9 -1.43 0.89 1.66
N LEU A 10 -0.42 1.73 1.94
CA LEU A 10 0.15 2.67 0.95
C LEU A 10 0.96 1.97 -0.15
N GLY A 11 1.67 0.88 0.19
CA GLY A 11 2.56 0.19 -0.75
C GLY A 11 1.86 -0.27 -2.04
N PRO A 12 0.76 -1.04 -1.94
CA PRO A 12 -0.04 -1.42 -3.11
C PRO A 12 -0.60 -0.22 -3.88
N VAL A 13 -1.05 0.82 -3.17
CA VAL A 13 -1.58 2.05 -3.79
C VAL A 13 -0.53 2.72 -4.67
N VAL A 14 0.71 2.88 -4.18
CA VAL A 14 1.81 3.48 -4.96
C VAL A 14 2.05 2.70 -6.24
N ARG A 15 2.15 1.36 -6.16
CA ARG A 15 2.48 0.51 -7.31
C ARG A 15 1.39 0.55 -8.38
N VAL A 16 0.13 0.40 -7.95
CA VAL A 16 -1.02 0.39 -8.86
C VAL A 16 -1.26 1.78 -9.44
N ALA A 17 -1.25 2.82 -8.61
CA ALA A 17 -1.44 4.21 -9.07
C ALA A 17 -0.35 4.62 -10.05
N PHE A 18 0.92 4.34 -9.74
CA PHE A 18 2.03 4.64 -10.65
C PHE A 18 1.87 3.95 -11.99
N LEU A 19 1.56 2.65 -12.01
CA LEU A 19 1.37 1.92 -13.25
C LEU A 19 0.21 2.49 -14.08
N VAL A 20 -0.93 2.76 -13.44
CA VAL A 20 -2.11 3.31 -14.11
C VAL A 20 -1.83 4.71 -14.67
N PHE A 21 -1.26 5.61 -13.87
CA PHE A 21 -0.95 6.96 -14.32
C PHE A 21 0.16 6.99 -15.37
N PHE A 22 1.15 6.11 -15.29
CA PHE A 22 2.20 5.98 -16.29
C PHE A 22 1.64 5.53 -17.64
N LEU A 23 0.83 4.47 -17.65
CA LEU A 23 0.19 4.02 -18.89
C LEU A 23 -0.74 5.09 -19.48
N LEU A 24 -1.52 5.76 -18.62
CA LEU A 24 -2.40 6.84 -19.06
C LEU A 24 -1.61 8.03 -19.65
N ALA A 25 -0.54 8.47 -18.97
CA ALA A 25 0.31 9.55 -19.45
C ALA A 25 1.02 9.20 -20.75
N LEU A 26 1.45 7.94 -20.91
CA LEU A 26 2.08 7.46 -22.13
C LEU A 26 1.10 7.46 -23.31
N VAL A 27 -0.13 6.96 -23.11
CA VAL A 27 -1.18 6.95 -24.13
C VAL A 27 -1.56 8.38 -24.52
N LEU A 28 -1.75 9.27 -23.54
CA LEU A 28 -2.04 10.67 -23.79
C LEU A 28 -0.90 11.36 -24.55
N PHE A 29 0.35 11.09 -24.19
CA PHE A 29 1.51 11.63 -24.91
C PHE A 29 1.55 11.15 -26.38
N LEU A 30 1.31 9.86 -26.64
CA LEU A 30 1.25 9.34 -28.00
C LEU A 30 0.15 10.03 -28.81
N LEU A 31 -1.05 10.18 -28.23
CA LEU A 31 -2.14 10.89 -28.88
C LEU A 31 -1.78 12.36 -29.15
N TYR A 32 -1.28 13.08 -28.15
CA TYR A 32 -0.88 14.49 -28.29
C TYR A 32 0.26 14.67 -29.30
N SER A 33 1.26 13.80 -29.31
CA SER A 33 2.40 13.90 -30.22
C SER A 33 1.98 13.72 -31.68
N THR A 34 1.04 12.81 -31.98
CA THR A 34 0.52 12.65 -33.35
C THR A 34 -0.20 13.91 -33.84
N VAL A 35 -1.04 14.51 -32.99
CA VAL A 35 -1.75 15.76 -33.31
C VAL A 35 -0.75 16.90 -33.49
N LEU A 36 0.18 17.06 -32.54
CA LEU A 36 1.19 18.11 -32.58
C LEU A 36 2.06 18.00 -33.84
N MET A 37 2.48 16.78 -34.21
CA MET A 37 3.27 16.57 -35.42
C MET A 37 2.48 16.86 -36.69
N GLY A 38 1.16 16.60 -36.71
CA GLY A 38 0.28 17.03 -37.79
C GLY A 38 0.25 18.56 -37.94
N ILE A 39 0.14 19.29 -36.82
CA ILE A 39 0.17 20.76 -36.80
C ILE A 39 1.54 21.30 -37.22
N VAL A 40 2.63 20.74 -36.70
CA VAL A 40 3.99 21.18 -37.02
C VAL A 40 4.27 20.99 -38.52
N ARG A 41 3.82 19.88 -39.12
CA ARG A 41 3.95 19.65 -40.56
C ARG A 41 3.13 20.64 -41.38
N SER A 42 1.86 20.85 -41.05
CA SER A 42 1.01 21.77 -41.83
C SER A 42 1.51 23.21 -41.78
N VAL A 43 1.98 23.66 -40.62
CA VAL A 43 2.61 24.99 -40.47
C VAL A 43 3.95 25.04 -41.21
N GLY A 44 4.73 23.96 -41.15
CA GLY A 44 6.02 23.89 -41.83
C GLY A 44 5.93 23.99 -43.34
N ASP A 45 5.01 23.23 -43.92
CA ASP A 45 4.76 23.25 -45.36
C ASP A 45 4.25 24.63 -45.82
N ALA A 46 3.44 25.31 -45.00
CA ALA A 46 2.94 26.65 -45.31
C ALA A 46 4.02 27.75 -45.28
N LEU A 47 5.09 27.54 -44.51
CA LEU A 47 6.18 28.49 -44.32
C LEU A 47 7.45 28.11 -45.09
N ASP A 48 7.44 27.00 -45.83
CA ASP A 48 8.60 26.40 -46.51
C ASP A 48 9.81 26.20 -45.57
N ILE A 49 9.53 25.84 -44.31
CA ILE A 49 10.57 25.61 -43.30
C ILE A 49 10.85 24.11 -43.20
N PRO A 50 12.11 23.66 -43.41
CA PRO A 50 12.49 22.27 -43.19
C PRO A 50 12.53 21.97 -41.68
N LEU A 51 11.40 21.59 -41.10
CA LEU A 51 11.20 21.50 -39.64
C LEU A 51 11.65 20.18 -38.99
N ILE A 52 11.95 19.13 -39.76
CA ILE A 52 12.16 17.79 -39.17
C ILE A 52 13.37 17.10 -39.80
N SER A 53 14.49 17.08 -39.08
CA SER A 53 15.59 16.15 -39.33
C SER A 53 15.40 14.89 -38.49
N GLY A 54 15.89 13.74 -38.98
CA GLY A 54 15.70 12.43 -38.32
C GLY A 54 16.22 12.36 -36.88
N ALA A 55 17.20 13.20 -36.51
CA ALA A 55 17.72 13.30 -35.15
C ALA A 55 16.70 13.90 -34.15
N GLY A 56 15.80 14.78 -34.61
CA GLY A 56 14.76 15.37 -33.76
C GLY A 56 13.70 14.36 -33.30
N GLY A 57 13.44 13.33 -34.10
CA GLY A 57 12.44 12.30 -33.78
C GLY A 57 12.81 11.48 -32.54
N ILE A 58 14.07 11.03 -32.45
CA ILE A 58 14.54 10.23 -31.30
C ILE A 58 14.50 11.07 -30.02
N ALA A 59 14.99 12.32 -30.08
CA ALA A 59 14.96 13.23 -28.93
C ALA A 59 13.53 13.47 -28.41
N LEU A 60 12.54 13.61 -29.31
CA LEU A 60 11.13 13.77 -28.94
C LEU A 60 10.56 12.53 -28.24
N VAL A 61 10.93 11.32 -28.66
CA VAL A 61 10.48 10.09 -28.00
C VAL A 61 11.03 10.00 -26.57
N PHE A 62 12.33 10.27 -26.39
CA PHE A 62 12.94 10.27 -25.05
C PHE A 62 12.37 11.38 -24.15
N ALA A 63 12.20 12.58 -24.70
CA ALA A 63 11.56 13.69 -23.98
C ALA A 63 10.13 13.32 -23.57
N GLY A 64 9.37 12.70 -24.46
CA GLY A 64 8.02 12.22 -24.19
C GLY A 64 7.95 11.19 -23.07
N LEU A 65 8.84 10.19 -23.12
CA LEU A 65 8.93 9.15 -22.09
C LEU A 65 9.29 9.76 -20.73
N LEU A 66 10.22 10.71 -20.70
CA LEU A 66 10.59 11.42 -19.48
C LEU A 66 9.42 12.24 -18.92
N VAL A 67 8.68 12.95 -19.77
CA VAL A 67 7.49 13.71 -19.39
C VAL A 67 6.39 12.80 -18.85
N ALA A 68 6.13 11.67 -19.51
CA ALA A 68 5.15 10.68 -19.05
C ALA A 68 5.54 10.10 -17.69
N PHE A 69 6.82 9.75 -17.50
CA PHE A 69 7.36 9.26 -16.23
C PHE A 69 7.20 10.30 -15.10
N LEU A 70 7.62 11.54 -15.32
CA LEU A 70 7.50 12.62 -14.33
C LEU A 70 6.04 12.89 -13.98
N SER A 71 5.17 12.94 -14.99
CA SER A 71 3.73 13.14 -14.77
C SER A 71 3.15 12.03 -13.90
N ALA A 72 3.45 10.76 -14.22
CA ALA A 72 3.01 9.62 -13.44
C ALA A 72 3.51 9.67 -11.99
N PHE A 73 4.77 10.07 -11.78
CA PHE A 73 5.35 10.25 -10.47
C PHE A 73 4.58 11.28 -9.63
N PHE A 74 4.31 12.47 -10.19
CA PHE A 74 3.55 13.52 -9.49
C PHE A 74 2.11 13.12 -9.18
N TYR A 75 1.39 12.51 -10.13
CA TYR A 75 0.03 12.02 -9.87
C TYR A 75 -0.01 10.91 -8.82
N THR A 76 1.01 10.05 -8.80
CA THR A 76 1.15 9.03 -7.75
C THR A 76 1.35 9.67 -6.38
N LEU A 77 2.17 10.72 -6.29
CA LEU A 77 2.38 11.45 -5.03
C LEU A 77 1.07 12.05 -4.50
N ILE A 78 0.25 12.62 -5.39
CA ILE A 78 -1.08 13.14 -5.05
C ILE A 78 -1.99 12.01 -4.56
N ALA A 79 -2.02 10.85 -5.24
CA ALA A 79 -2.83 9.71 -4.83
C ALA A 79 -2.43 9.16 -3.44
N VAL A 80 -1.11 9.12 -3.16
CA VAL A 80 -0.60 8.77 -1.84
C VAL A 80 -1.06 9.78 -0.79
N LEU A 81 -0.96 11.07 -1.09
CA LEU A 81 -1.39 12.14 -0.18
C LEU A 81 -2.89 12.04 0.13
N VAL A 82 -3.74 11.81 -0.88
CA VAL A 82 -5.18 11.58 -0.70
C VAL A 82 -5.43 10.35 0.17
N THR A 83 -4.68 9.27 -0.04
CA THR A 83 -4.79 8.04 0.77
C THR A 83 -4.38 8.28 2.22
N LEU A 84 -3.35 9.09 2.45
CA LEU A 84 -2.93 9.51 3.79
C LEU A 84 -4.03 10.32 4.48
N PHE A 85 -4.62 11.30 3.79
CA PHE A 85 -5.75 12.06 4.32
C PHE A 85 -6.95 11.16 4.66
N TYR A 86 -7.30 10.23 3.77
CA TYR A 86 -8.33 9.24 4.02
C TYR A 86 -8.03 8.42 5.29
N ASN A 87 -6.80 7.88 5.40
CA ASN A 87 -6.39 7.09 6.55
C ASN A 87 -6.39 7.91 7.86
N ALA A 88 -6.02 9.19 7.80
CA ALA A 88 -6.06 10.09 8.95
C ALA A 88 -7.51 10.31 9.42
N ILE A 89 -8.42 10.67 8.51
CA ILE A 89 -9.85 10.85 8.81
C ILE A 89 -10.46 9.56 9.36
N ALA A 90 -10.14 8.42 8.74
CA ALA A 90 -10.58 7.11 9.19
C ALA A 90 -10.09 6.83 10.63
N SER A 91 -8.84 7.18 10.95
CA SER A 91 -8.30 7.01 12.29
C SER A 91 -8.99 7.88 13.35
N PHE A 92 -9.39 9.11 13.01
CA PHE A 92 -10.19 9.94 13.92
C PHE A 92 -11.59 9.34 14.13
N SER A 93 -12.25 8.89 13.07
CA SER A 93 -13.60 8.30 13.17
C SER A 93 -13.64 6.92 13.84
N GLY A 94 -12.55 6.14 13.71
CA GLY A 94 -12.39 4.81 14.31
C GLY A 94 -11.88 4.86 15.75
N GLY A 95 -11.01 5.82 16.10
CA GLY A 95 -10.58 6.06 17.48
C GLY A 95 -11.74 6.46 18.38
N LEU A 96 -12.67 7.29 17.86
CA LEU A 96 -13.92 7.64 18.53
C LEU A 96 -14.87 6.45 18.79
N ARG A 97 -14.74 5.33 18.06
CA ARG A 97 -15.55 4.12 18.31
C ARG A 97 -14.88 3.16 19.28
N LEU A 98 -13.55 3.05 19.26
CA LEU A 98 -12.79 2.27 20.24
C LEU A 98 -12.93 2.86 21.65
N GLU A 99 -12.88 4.18 21.81
CA GLU A 99 -13.09 4.83 23.12
C GLU A 99 -14.55 4.72 23.63
N LEU A 100 -15.55 4.56 22.75
CA LEU A 100 -16.95 4.41 23.16
C LEU A 100 -17.33 2.98 23.56
N GLU A 101 -16.54 1.97 23.16
CA GLU A 101 -16.82 0.55 23.41
C GLU A 101 -15.96 -0.02 24.55
N GLU A 102 -14.86 0.66 24.92
CA GLU A 102 -13.98 0.26 26.03
C GLU A 102 -14.53 0.63 27.43
N GLU A 103 -15.63 1.38 27.53
CA GLU A 103 -16.36 1.60 28.79
C GLU A 103 -17.63 0.72 28.87
N THR A 104 -17.45 -0.60 28.73
CA THR A 104 -18.46 -1.55 29.23
C THR A 104 -17.84 -2.57 30.18
N VAL A 105 -18.07 -2.27 31.46
CA VAL A 105 -18.15 -3.18 32.62
C VAL A 105 -16.82 -3.57 33.27
N ILE A 106 -16.41 -2.73 34.23
CA ILE A 106 -15.84 -3.21 35.49
C ILE A 106 -16.87 -4.18 36.11
N PRO A 107 -16.61 -5.49 36.24
CA PRO A 107 -17.45 -6.31 37.11
C PRO A 107 -17.21 -5.86 38.56
N PRO A 108 -18.26 -5.53 39.34
CA PRO A 108 -18.12 -5.29 40.76
C PRO A 108 -17.90 -6.64 41.45
N SER A 109 -16.66 -7.11 41.48
CA SER A 109 -16.29 -8.33 42.19
C SER A 109 -15.12 -8.06 43.12
N GLY A 110 -15.45 -7.60 44.33
CA GLY A 110 -14.75 -8.04 45.53
C GLY A 110 -13.82 -7.05 46.23
N LEU A 111 -14.37 -5.98 46.82
CA LEU A 111 -13.91 -5.59 48.15
C LEU A 111 -14.29 -6.72 49.13
N ALA A 112 -13.44 -7.72 49.23
CA ALA A 112 -13.44 -8.68 50.33
C ALA A 112 -11.99 -9.02 50.68
N ALA A 113 -11.40 -8.15 51.51
CA ALA A 113 -10.39 -8.58 52.45
C ALA A 113 -10.99 -9.73 53.29
N GLY A 114 -10.40 -10.93 53.21
CA GLY A 114 -10.88 -12.09 53.96
C GLY A 114 -10.01 -13.32 53.72
N ALA A 115 -9.31 -13.73 54.77
CA ALA A 115 -8.42 -14.87 54.81
C ALA A 115 -9.09 -16.23 54.51
N GLY A 116 -8.34 -17.14 53.89
CA GLY A 116 -8.44 -18.58 54.12
C GLY A 116 -9.19 -19.44 53.09
N ALA A 117 -8.63 -20.65 52.88
CA ALA A 117 -9.25 -21.88 52.38
C ALA A 117 -9.09 -22.27 50.88
N SER A 118 -8.08 -23.14 50.68
CA SER A 118 -8.14 -24.42 49.93
C SER A 118 -8.10 -24.42 48.40
N ALA A 119 -6.93 -24.80 47.88
CA ALA A 119 -6.66 -25.13 46.49
C ALA A 119 -7.25 -26.49 46.06
N PRO A 120 -7.68 -26.68 44.79
CA PRO A 120 -7.91 -27.99 44.21
C PRO A 120 -6.58 -28.63 43.74
N ILE A 121 -6.32 -29.87 44.18
CA ILE A 121 -5.17 -30.70 43.82
C ILE A 121 -5.35 -31.18 42.37
N VAL A 122 -4.52 -30.71 41.45
CA VAL A 122 -4.36 -31.32 40.12
C VAL A 122 -3.19 -32.31 40.20
N PRO A 123 -3.39 -33.61 39.92
CA PRO A 123 -2.29 -34.58 39.94
C PRO A 123 -1.27 -34.26 38.82
N PRO A 124 0.04 -34.43 39.08
CA PRO A 124 1.07 -34.15 38.10
C PRO A 124 1.01 -35.14 36.91
N PRO A 125 1.37 -34.69 35.70
CA PRO A 125 1.46 -35.57 34.53
C PRO A 125 2.54 -36.66 34.73
N PRO A 126 2.35 -37.86 34.15
CA PRO A 126 3.31 -38.96 34.28
C PRO A 126 4.68 -38.59 33.66
N PRO A 127 5.79 -39.06 34.26
CA PRO A 127 7.12 -38.82 33.71
C PRO A 127 7.30 -39.54 32.37
N PRO A 128 8.07 -38.95 31.43
CA PRO A 128 8.43 -39.62 30.18
C PRO A 128 9.23 -40.90 30.47
N PRO A 129 9.03 -41.98 29.68
CA PRO A 129 9.80 -43.21 29.83
C PRO A 129 11.29 -42.93 29.68
N ALA A 130 12.07 -43.45 30.63
CA ALA A 130 13.52 -43.36 30.66
C ALA A 130 14.12 -43.98 29.38
N GLY A 131 15.17 -43.34 28.86
CA GLY A 131 15.90 -43.79 27.68
C GLY A 131 16.42 -45.20 27.84
N ASN A 132 16.34 -45.98 26.76
CA ASN A 132 17.08 -47.22 26.64
C ASN A 132 18.47 -46.87 26.07
N ASP A 133 19.41 -46.63 26.98
CA ASP A 133 20.84 -46.72 26.69
C ASP A 133 21.19 -48.21 26.55
N GLY A 134 21.53 -48.66 25.35
CA GLY A 134 22.09 -49.99 25.17
C GLY A 134 22.11 -50.48 23.74
N GLU A 135 23.16 -50.14 23.00
CA GLU A 135 23.98 -51.15 22.30
C GLU A 135 25.29 -50.53 21.76
N PRO A 136 26.45 -50.89 22.35
CA PRO A 136 27.75 -50.81 21.70
C PRO A 136 28.16 -52.20 21.17
N GLY A 137 28.48 -52.28 19.88
CA GLY A 137 28.95 -53.50 19.20
C GLY A 137 28.23 -53.63 17.85
N GLU A 138 28.85 -54.00 16.73
CA GLU A 138 30.04 -54.79 16.51
C GLU A 138 30.72 -54.37 15.19
N SER A 139 32.05 -54.53 15.17
CA SER A 139 33.00 -54.76 14.05
C SER A 139 32.68 -54.32 12.63
#